data_AF-A0A1H9VQJ1-F1
#
_entry.id   AF-A0A1H9VQJ1-F1
#
_cell.length_a   1.000
_cell.length_b   1.000
_cell.length_c   1.000
_cell.angle_alpha   90.00
_cell.angle_beta   90.00
_cell.angle_gamma   90.00
#
_symmetry.space_group_name_H-M   'P 1'
#
loop_
_entity.id
_entity.type
_entity.pdbx_description
1 polymer ?
#
loop_
_entity_poly.entity_id
_entity_poly.type
_entity_poly.pdbx_seq_one_letter_code
_entity_poly.pdbx_strand_id
1 'polypeptide(L)'
;MARYPWQHPTASITSAAGSNTPPQPQSQTYLPASLDSDQLRLAAMEQDEPKRRIIRDAAAVRKQRGITQVQMAEELGVPCRTLEEWLQGRRYPKGPGMTLIRRWVVQHSRKLT
;
A
#
# COMPACT_ATOMS: atom_id res chain seq x y z
N MET A 1 -24.65 -15.55 -52.10
CA MET A 1 -23.39 -14.79 -52.30
C MET A 1 -23.75 -13.33 -52.58
N ALA A 2 -23.28 -12.41 -51.71
CA ALA A 2 -23.01 -10.97 -51.89
C ALA A 2 -23.99 -10.06 -52.69
N ARG A 3 -24.27 -8.80 -52.36
CA ARG A 3 -23.80 -7.79 -51.39
C ARG A 3 -24.89 -6.70 -51.43
N TYR A 4 -25.39 -6.23 -50.29
CA TYR A 4 -26.38 -5.14 -50.27
C TYR A 4 -25.73 -3.77 -50.59
N PRO A 5 -26.46 -2.88 -51.28
CA PRO A 5 -26.01 -1.57 -51.74
C PRO A 5 -26.16 -0.51 -50.64
N TRP A 6 -25.16 0.35 -50.44
CA TRP A 6 -25.33 1.55 -49.62
C TRP A 6 -24.98 2.78 -50.44
N GLN A 7 -26.04 3.55 -50.71
CA GLN A 7 -26.00 4.86 -51.33
C GLN A 7 -25.45 5.89 -50.33
N HIS A 8 -24.73 6.88 -50.85
CA HIS A 8 -24.20 8.01 -50.10
C HIS A 8 -25.35 8.99 -49.80
N PRO A 9 -25.61 9.41 -48.55
CA PRO A 9 -26.43 10.58 -48.32
C PRO A 9 -25.58 11.83 -48.62
N THR A 10 -25.98 12.57 -49.65
CA THR A 10 -25.63 13.99 -49.85
C THR A 10 -26.59 14.83 -49.01
N ALA A 11 -26.07 15.61 -48.08
CA ALA A 11 -26.77 16.75 -47.49
C ALA A 11 -25.71 17.67 -46.85
N SER A 12 -25.27 18.67 -47.61
CA SER A 12 -25.71 20.07 -47.42
C SER A 12 -24.91 20.77 -46.33
N ILE A 13 -23.83 21.39 -46.78
CA ILE A 13 -23.20 22.51 -46.09
C ILE A 13 -24.11 23.72 -46.33
N THR A 14 -24.67 24.33 -45.28
CA THR A 14 -25.10 25.75 -45.31
C THR A 14 -25.13 26.30 -43.90
N SER A 15 -24.26 27.28 -43.70
CA SER A 15 -24.08 28.14 -42.52
C SER A 15 -25.32 29.00 -42.25
N ALA A 16 -25.60 29.30 -40.97
CA ALA A 16 -26.00 30.64 -40.52
C ALA A 16 -26.10 30.73 -38.99
N ALA A 17 -25.40 31.73 -38.46
CA ALA A 17 -25.69 32.57 -37.30
C ALA A 17 -26.62 32.05 -36.17
N GLY A 18 -26.12 32.12 -34.94
CA GLY A 18 -26.99 32.19 -33.76
C GLY A 18 -26.30 31.72 -32.50
N SER A 19 -25.93 32.67 -31.64
CA SER A 19 -25.66 32.42 -30.23
C SER A 19 -26.81 31.62 -29.62
N ASN A 20 -26.55 30.47 -28.99
CA ASN A 20 -27.10 30.09 -27.66
C ASN A 20 -26.67 28.66 -27.27
N THR A 21 -26.11 28.57 -26.06
CA THR A 21 -26.03 27.47 -25.10
C THR A 21 -26.21 26.02 -25.60
N PRO A 22 -25.22 25.12 -25.44
CA PRO A 22 -25.45 23.69 -25.61
C PRO A 22 -26.37 23.15 -24.50
N PRO A 23 -27.44 22.40 -24.82
CA PRO A 23 -28.20 21.67 -23.82
C PRO A 23 -27.39 20.44 -23.37
N GLN A 24 -26.98 20.41 -22.10
CA GLN A 24 -26.80 19.14 -21.38
C GLN A 24 -28.21 18.57 -21.11
N PRO A 25 -28.48 17.26 -21.26
CA PRO A 25 -27.89 16.17 -20.47
C PRO A 25 -27.61 14.90 -21.32
N GLN A 26 -26.82 13.90 -20.94
CA GLN A 26 -27.09 12.96 -19.85
C GLN A 26 -25.80 12.21 -19.49
N SER A 27 -25.39 12.36 -18.23
CA SER A 27 -24.76 11.34 -17.37
C SER A 27 -23.99 10.24 -18.09
N GLN A 28 -22.86 10.61 -18.70
CA GLN A 28 -21.76 9.67 -18.84
C GLN A 28 -21.18 9.51 -17.44
N THR A 29 -21.54 8.41 -16.76
CA THR A 29 -20.85 7.95 -15.55
C THR A 29 -19.37 7.92 -15.87
N TYR A 30 -18.65 8.94 -15.42
CA TYR A 30 -17.20 8.98 -15.48
C TYR A 30 -16.72 7.94 -14.47
N LEU A 31 -16.58 6.69 -14.91
CA LEU A 31 -15.79 5.72 -14.17
C LEU A 31 -14.36 6.27 -14.18
N PRO A 32 -13.80 6.70 -13.03
CA PRO A 32 -12.45 7.24 -13.01
C PRO A 32 -11.49 6.13 -13.44
N ALA A 33 -10.92 6.29 -14.64
CA ALA A 33 -9.81 5.49 -15.09
C ALA A 33 -8.65 5.70 -14.10
N SER A 34 -8.13 4.58 -13.60
CA SER A 34 -7.03 4.41 -12.65
C SER A 34 -7.20 5.05 -11.26
N LEU A 35 -7.40 4.21 -10.25
CA LEU A 35 -6.74 4.41 -8.96
C LEU A 35 -5.24 4.45 -9.25
N ASP A 36 -4.71 5.67 -9.42
CA ASP A 36 -3.35 5.92 -9.86
C ASP A 36 -2.36 5.22 -8.94
N SER A 37 -1.31 4.65 -9.53
CA SER A 37 -0.27 3.86 -8.87
C SER A 37 0.33 4.53 -7.62
N ASP A 38 0.26 5.86 -7.53
CA ASP A 38 0.66 6.64 -6.36
C ASP A 38 -0.24 6.40 -5.16
N GLN A 39 -1.56 6.26 -5.32
CA GLN A 39 -2.47 5.91 -4.23
C GLN A 39 -2.17 4.50 -3.69
N LEU A 40 -1.88 3.54 -4.57
CA LEU A 40 -1.44 2.19 -4.20
C LEU A 40 -0.08 2.21 -3.48
N ARG A 41 0.86 3.05 -3.94
CA ARG A 41 2.18 3.21 -3.33
C ARG A 41 2.10 3.91 -1.96
N LEU A 42 1.26 4.93 -1.82
CA LEU A 42 0.99 5.64 -0.57
C LEU A 42 0.30 4.72 0.44
N ALA A 43 -0.75 3.99 0.03
CA ALA A 43 -1.45 3.03 0.89
C ALA A 43 -0.52 1.87 1.33
N ALA A 44 0.36 1.40 0.46
CA ALA A 44 1.36 0.39 0.81
C ALA A 44 2.37 0.90 1.83
N MET A 45 2.83 2.15 1.71
CA MET A 45 3.71 2.79 2.70
C MET A 45 3.00 2.99 4.04
N GLU A 46 1.73 3.40 4.04
CA GLU A 46 0.92 3.64 5.23
C GLU A 46 0.64 2.34 6.02
N GLN A 47 0.41 1.21 5.32
CA GLN A 47 0.22 -0.10 5.97
C GLN A 47 1.49 -0.68 6.62
N ASP A 48 2.68 -0.22 6.23
CA ASP A 48 3.96 -0.69 6.78
C ASP A 48 4.51 0.20 7.91
N GLU A 49 3.99 1.42 8.07
CA GLU A 49 4.31 2.35 9.16
C GLU A 49 4.21 1.71 10.57
N PRO A 50 3.14 0.97 10.94
CA PRO A 50 3.07 0.31 12.25
C PRO A 50 4.10 -0.81 12.42
N LYS A 51 4.47 -1.50 11.33
CA LYS A 51 5.46 -2.59 11.35
C LYS A 51 6.88 -2.07 11.54
N ARG A 52 7.18 -0.89 10.97
CA ARG A 52 8.47 -0.23 11.15
C ARG A 52 8.66 0.25 12.59
N ARG A 53 7.60 0.80 13.21
CA ARG A 53 7.66 1.27 14.60
C ARG A 53 8.01 0.14 15.57
N ILE A 54 7.31 -0.99 15.50
CA ILE A 54 7.57 -2.09 16.43
C ILE A 54 8.98 -2.68 16.28
N ILE A 55 9.55 -2.69 15.08
CA ILE A 55 10.94 -3.13 14.84
C ILE A 55 11.94 -2.15 15.48
N ARG A 56 11.69 -0.83 15.36
CA ARG A 56 12.51 0.18 16.06
C ARG A 56 12.42 0.03 17.56
N ASP A 57 11.22 -0.20 18.10
CA ASP A 57 11.01 -0.41 19.53
C ASP A 57 11.73 -1.67 20.01
N ALA A 58 11.67 -2.76 19.23
CA ALA A 58 12.41 -3.99 19.50
C ALA A 58 13.93 -3.76 19.54
N ALA A 59 14.47 -2.99 18.60
CA ALA A 59 15.88 -2.61 18.60
C ALA A 59 16.25 -1.74 19.82
N ALA A 60 15.39 -0.81 20.23
CA ALA A 60 15.61 0.04 21.40
C ALA A 60 15.61 -0.77 22.70
N VAL A 61 14.61 -1.63 22.90
CA VAL A 61 14.52 -2.52 24.07
C VAL A 61 15.72 -3.46 24.13
N ARG A 62 16.17 -4.01 22.99
CA ARG A 62 17.39 -4.84 22.94
C ARG A 62 18.62 -4.07 23.43
N LYS A 63 18.81 -2.84 22.96
CA LYS A 63 19.92 -1.97 23.38
C LYS A 63 19.85 -1.63 24.87
N GLN A 64 18.66 -1.28 25.37
CA GLN A 64 18.44 -0.95 26.77
C GLN A 64 18.69 -2.14 27.70
N ARG A 65 18.33 -3.35 27.28
CA ARG A 65 18.64 -4.58 28.03
C ARG A 65 20.10 -5.03 27.94
N GLY A 66 20.89 -4.47 27.02
CA GLY A 66 22.29 -4.85 26.84
C GLY A 66 22.48 -6.29 26.32
N ILE A 67 21.47 -6.90 25.71
CA ILE A 67 21.54 -8.28 25.20
C ILE A 67 22.01 -8.33 23.74
N THR A 68 22.64 -9.46 23.39
CA THR A 68 23.04 -9.71 22.01
C THR A 68 21.84 -10.03 21.12
N GLN A 69 22.03 -9.92 19.80
CA GLN A 69 20.99 -10.29 18.84
C GLN A 69 20.67 -11.80 18.87
N VAL A 70 21.68 -12.64 19.15
CA VAL A 70 21.51 -14.09 19.29
C VAL A 70 20.62 -14.41 20.50
N GLN A 71 20.91 -13.81 21.65
CA GLN A 71 20.08 -13.97 22.86
C GLN A 71 18.63 -13.51 22.64
N MET A 72 18.44 -12.38 21.96
CA MET A 72 17.10 -11.91 21.60
C MET A 72 16.38 -12.91 20.67
N ALA A 73 17.10 -13.53 19.73
CA ALA A 73 16.54 -14.52 18.81
C ALA A 73 16.14 -15.81 19.54
N GLU A 74 16.95 -16.26 20.49
CA GLU A 74 16.66 -17.39 21.38
C GLU A 74 15.42 -17.13 22.25
N GLU A 75 15.32 -15.95 22.88
CA GLU A 75 14.14 -15.55 23.67
C GLU A 75 12.86 -15.48 22.82
N LEU A 76 12.98 -15.08 21.54
CA LEU A 76 11.87 -15.03 20.59
C LEU A 76 11.55 -16.40 19.97
N GLY A 77 12.43 -17.38 20.09
CA GLY A 77 12.31 -18.68 19.41
C GLY A 77 12.40 -18.59 17.89
N VAL A 78 13.12 -17.61 17.35
CA VAL A 78 13.29 -17.41 15.89
C VAL A 78 14.77 -17.53 15.50
N PRO A 79 15.08 -17.92 14.25
CA PRO A 79 16.46 -17.94 13.80
C PRO A 79 17.11 -16.54 13.88
N CYS A 80 18.36 -16.46 14.33
CA CYS A 80 19.09 -15.19 14.45
C CYS A 80 19.12 -14.42 13.11
N ARG A 81 19.27 -15.13 11.98
CA ARG A 81 19.22 -14.52 10.64
C ARG A 81 17.86 -13.91 10.32
N THR A 82 16.77 -14.54 10.73
CA THR A 82 15.42 -13.99 10.54
C THR A 82 15.22 -12.73 11.36
N LEU A 83 15.68 -12.72 12.62
CA LEU A 83 15.65 -11.53 13.45
C LEU A 83 16.51 -10.41 12.86
N GLU A 84 17.66 -10.73 12.27
CA GLU A 84 18.53 -9.79 11.57
C GLU A 84 17.85 -9.15 10.37
N GLU A 85 17.23 -9.93 9.49
CA GLU A 85 16.46 -9.41 8.36
C GLU A 85 15.33 -8.47 8.81
N TRP A 86 14.69 -8.78 9.95
CA TRP A 86 13.67 -7.94 10.55
C TRP A 86 14.24 -6.63 11.07
N LEU A 87 15.26 -6.67 11.93
CA LEU A 87 15.85 -5.47 12.52
C LEU A 87 16.53 -4.56 11.46
N GLN A 88 17.06 -5.13 10.38
CA GLN A 88 17.60 -4.37 9.26
C GLN A 88 16.52 -3.83 8.30
N GLY A 89 15.25 -4.20 8.49
CA GLY A 89 14.15 -3.79 7.61
C GLY A 89 14.20 -4.43 6.22
N ARG A 90 15.05 -5.45 6.00
CA ARG A 90 15.08 -6.24 4.76
C ARG A 90 13.81 -7.07 4.60
N ARG A 91 13.21 -7.47 5.73
CA ARG A 91 11.97 -8.24 5.76
C ARG A 91 11.11 -7.78 6.91
N TYR A 92 9.80 -7.68 6.70
CA TYR A 92 8.87 -7.41 7.80
C TYR A 92 8.27 -8.72 8.32
N PRO A 93 8.17 -8.89 9.65
CA PRO A 93 7.48 -10.02 10.23
C PRO A 93 6.00 -9.99 9.81
N LYS A 94 5.44 -11.15 9.48
CA LYS A 94 4.03 -11.32 9.11
C LYS A 94 3.36 -12.33 10.04
N GLY A 95 2.07 -12.14 10.31
CA GLY A 95 1.26 -13.06 11.12
C GLY A 95 1.90 -13.38 12.47
N PRO A 96 2.24 -14.66 12.78
CA PRO A 96 2.79 -15.06 14.07
C PRO A 96 4.06 -14.30 14.48
N GLY A 97 4.97 -14.03 13.54
CA GLY A 97 6.22 -13.33 13.83
C GLY A 97 6.00 -11.90 14.35
N MET A 98 4.95 -11.22 13.87
CA MET A 98 4.58 -9.89 14.33
C MET A 98 4.12 -9.94 15.80
N THR A 99 3.31 -10.94 16.13
CA THR A 99 2.82 -11.14 17.50
C THR A 99 3.96 -11.46 18.46
N LEU A 100 4.94 -12.27 18.05
CA LEU A 100 6.11 -12.59 18.87
C LEU A 100 6.93 -11.35 19.22
N ILE A 101 7.32 -10.55 18.22
CA ILE A 101 8.03 -9.30 18.44
C ILE A 101 7.22 -8.36 19.34
N ARG A 102 5.92 -8.20 19.05
CA ARG A 102 5.08 -7.27 19.82
C ARG A 102 4.98 -7.67 21.29
N ARG A 103 4.75 -8.97 21.56
CA ARG A 103 4.71 -9.49 22.94
C ARG A 103 6.04 -9.32 23.64
N TRP A 104 7.14 -9.65 22.95
CA TRP A 104 8.48 -9.50 23.49
C TRP A 104 8.79 -8.04 23.87
N VAL A 105 8.47 -7.09 22.99
CA VAL A 105 8.64 -5.64 23.27
C VAL A 105 7.83 -5.23 24.49
N VAL A 106 6.55 -5.58 24.55
CA VAL A 106 5.66 -5.21 25.68
C VAL A 106 6.10 -5.84 27.00
N GLN A 107 6.62 -7.07 26.97
CA GLN A 107 7.10 -7.77 28.16
C GLN A 107 8.38 -7.16 28.71
N HIS A 108 9.27 -6.71 27.83
CA HIS A 108 10.60 -6.23 28.19
C HIS A 108 10.68 -4.71 28.33
N SER A 109 9.72 -3.95 27.79
CA SER A 109 9.63 -2.50 27.99
C SER A 109 9.16 -2.11 29.39
N ARG A 110 8.38 -2.97 30.06
CA ARG A 110 7.86 -2.73 31.43
C ARG A 110 8.89 -2.92 32.53
N LYS A 111 9.95 -3.69 32.27
CA LYS A 111 11.00 -3.99 33.26
C LYS A 111 12.06 -2.90 33.38
N LEU A 112 11.83 -1.72 32.77
CA LEU A 112 12.79 -0.62 32.66
C LEU A 112 12.41 0.60 33.54
N THR A 113 11.53 0.40 34.53
CA THR A 113 11.27 1.37 35.61
C THR A 113 12.09 1.00 36.82
#